data_AF-A0A2E9X8T1-F1
#
_entry.id   AF-A0A2E9X8T1-F1
#
_cell.length_a   1.000
_cell.length_b   1.000
_cell.length_c   1.000
_cell.angle_alpha   90.00
_cell.angle_beta   90.00
_cell.angle_gamma   90.00
#
_symmetry.space_group_name_H-M   'P 1'
#
loop_
_entity.id
_entity.type
_entity.pdbx_description
1 polymer ?
#
loop_
_entity_poly.entity_id
_entity_poly.type
_entity_poly.pdbx_seq_one_letter_code
_entity_poly.pdbx_strand_id
1 'polypeptide(L)'
;MIPCRNRRFWGSRRECGLISCLTENPRKNFLTCFLVLSLTFTASACDKEDIALVLSGVAAAGAIAAVAKSESNSQSQTQNSQSPPASNLTDAGGGENIDRLAEEVRATRAAVEAANQPVSIEDNDPPVIDVPSNIRTERKEIEISGTVKDQSRITELNINGKPVPIEDNGSFRVQREVPLGPSAFQLAALDERENRAEKHVVVMRRSSDSVEVENKYGVAVIIGNRNYVPPVPEVEFAYNDAEAMKRYVVEELGFREGNIIDLRDATKGAMETVLGSVDNHKGKLFNWVKPGQSDVVVFYSGHGVPGLKDRYSYLLPVDADPNLVEINGYPIDQLYANLGKIDTKSVKVYLDACFSGDSAKGMLIQSVSGIGVDFVPRASVSHLVVLTAAQGDQVASWDEEGRYGLFTEHLLRALYGEADGEEYGNGDGEVTVAEVKRYLDDSMTYQARRLGRDQNATVLGDPDAVLTHSKN
;
A
#
# COMPACT_ATOMS: atom_id res chain seq x y z
N MET A 1 23.02 -23.30 56.73
CA MET A 1 23.68 -23.12 58.05
C MET A 1 23.93 -21.64 58.26
N ILE A 2 24.01 -21.14 59.50
CA ILE A 2 24.29 -19.73 59.86
C ILE A 2 25.28 -19.77 61.05
N PRO A 3 26.42 -19.03 60.99
CA PRO A 3 26.59 -17.79 61.77
C PRO A 3 26.65 -16.53 60.86
N CYS A 4 26.19 -15.30 61.15
CA CYS A 4 26.06 -14.48 62.38
C CYS A 4 27.42 -14.13 63.04
N ARG A 5 27.75 -12.91 63.50
CA ARG A 5 27.10 -11.60 63.82
C ARG A 5 28.16 -10.47 63.54
N ASN A 6 28.09 -9.15 63.79
CA ASN A 6 27.25 -8.09 64.43
C ASN A 6 27.86 -6.71 63.98
N ARG A 7 27.29 -5.48 63.96
CA ARG A 7 26.00 -4.77 64.24
C ARG A 7 25.67 -3.93 62.95
N ARG A 8 24.87 -2.85 62.78
CA ARG A 8 24.07 -1.85 63.56
C ARG A 8 24.88 -0.74 64.30
N PHE A 9 24.39 0.48 64.58
CA PHE A 9 23.02 1.00 64.78
C PHE A 9 22.83 2.51 64.43
N TRP A 10 21.70 2.87 63.77
CA TRP A 10 20.94 4.16 63.75
C TRP A 10 21.66 5.49 63.41
N GLY A 11 21.00 6.61 63.04
CA GLY A 11 19.57 6.97 62.78
C GLY A 11 19.53 8.43 62.23
N SER A 12 18.46 9.03 61.71
CA SER A 12 17.00 8.78 61.80
C SER A 12 16.25 9.40 60.58
N ARG A 13 14.95 9.09 60.40
CA ARG A 13 14.06 9.83 59.47
C ARG A 13 13.37 11.00 60.19
N ARG A 14 12.95 12.02 59.43
CA ARG A 14 11.70 12.76 59.68
C ARG A 14 10.93 12.93 58.38
N GLU A 15 9.63 12.70 58.47
CA GLU A 15 8.65 12.91 57.40
C GLU A 15 7.79 14.12 57.76
N CYS A 16 7.58 15.03 56.81
CA CYS A 16 6.60 16.13 56.79
C CYS A 16 6.49 16.56 55.31
N GLY A 17 5.33 16.71 54.70
CA GLY A 17 3.96 16.37 55.11
C GLY A 17 3.02 16.67 53.93
N LEU A 18 1.86 16.01 53.84
CA LEU A 18 0.94 16.27 52.72
C LEU A 18 0.33 17.68 52.81
N ILE A 19 0.21 18.35 51.67
CA ILE A 19 -0.96 19.19 51.37
C ILE A 19 -1.54 18.69 50.06
N SER A 20 -2.82 18.31 50.10
CA SER A 20 -3.65 18.05 48.93
C SER A 20 -4.97 18.76 49.12
N CYS A 21 -5.34 19.60 48.17
CA CYS A 21 -6.69 20.13 47.99
C CYS A 21 -6.95 20.23 46.49
N LEU A 22 -8.06 19.66 46.04
CA LEU A 22 -8.50 19.75 44.65
C LEU A 22 -9.30 21.04 44.43
N THR A 23 -9.19 21.60 43.22
CA THR A 23 -10.34 22.08 42.45
C THR A 23 -10.06 21.88 40.96
N GLU A 24 -10.99 21.28 40.23
CA GLU A 24 -10.86 20.98 38.80
C GLU A 24 -11.27 22.17 37.92
N ASN A 25 -10.63 22.33 36.76
CA ASN A 25 -11.32 22.78 35.55
C ASN A 25 -10.50 22.40 34.29
N PRO A 26 -11.02 21.58 33.34
CA PRO A 26 -10.19 21.01 32.27
C PRO A 26 -10.19 21.83 30.97
N ARG A 27 -9.00 22.10 30.42
CA ARG A 27 -8.70 22.21 28.97
C ARG A 27 -7.19 22.36 28.71
N LYS A 28 -6.72 21.77 27.59
CA LYS A 28 -5.35 21.75 27.07
C LYS A 28 -4.32 20.93 27.88
N ASN A 29 -4.13 19.68 27.45
CA ASN A 29 -2.90 18.94 27.74
C ASN A 29 -1.79 19.40 26.79
N PHE A 30 -0.62 19.74 27.31
CA PHE A 30 0.67 19.62 26.61
C PHE A 30 1.74 19.32 27.67
N LEU A 31 2.63 18.36 27.38
CA LEU A 31 3.57 17.83 28.36
C LEU A 31 4.97 18.40 28.10
N THR A 32 5.42 19.33 28.95
CA THR A 32 6.74 19.96 28.82
C THR A 32 7.57 19.73 30.09
N CYS A 33 8.60 18.88 30.00
CA CYS A 33 9.49 18.59 31.12
C CYS A 33 10.39 19.80 31.44
N PHE A 34 10.14 20.49 32.56
CA PHE A 34 11.08 21.48 33.09
C PHE A 34 12.17 20.80 33.93
N LEU A 35 13.41 20.89 33.46
CA LEU A 35 14.59 20.45 34.21
C LEU A 35 14.96 21.51 35.27
N VAL A 36 14.63 21.27 36.53
CA VAL A 36 14.93 22.21 37.63
C VAL A 36 16.41 22.08 38.04
N LEU A 37 17.23 23.04 37.61
CA LEU A 37 18.60 23.18 38.11
C LEU A 37 18.61 23.88 39.48
N SER A 38 19.02 23.16 40.52
CA SER A 38 19.15 23.72 41.88
C SER A 38 20.47 24.47 42.04
N LEU A 39 20.41 25.80 42.17
CA LEU A 39 21.56 26.65 42.53
C LEU A 39 21.64 26.83 44.06
N THR A 40 22.65 26.24 44.69
CA THR A 40 22.94 26.43 46.12
C THR A 40 23.87 27.63 46.34
N PHE A 41 23.43 28.61 47.13
CA PHE A 41 24.26 29.74 47.55
C PHE A 41 24.92 29.47 48.91
N THR A 42 26.21 29.78 49.02
CA THR A 42 26.94 29.86 50.29
C THR A 42 27.57 31.23 50.44
N ALA A 43 27.02 32.06 51.33
CA ALA A 43 27.63 33.33 51.73
C ALA A 43 28.57 33.09 52.93
N SER A 44 29.79 33.60 52.85
CA SER A 44 30.72 33.71 53.98
C SER A 44 31.04 35.18 54.20
N ALA A 45 30.87 35.67 55.42
CA ALA A 45 31.12 37.06 55.76
C ALA A 45 32.43 37.19 56.55
N CYS A 46 33.30 38.09 56.13
CA CYS A 46 34.45 38.59 56.89
C CYS A 46 34.68 40.07 56.56
N ASP A 47 35.40 40.78 57.42
CA ASP A 47 35.37 42.25 57.55
C ASP A 47 35.72 43.09 56.31
N LYS A 48 34.93 44.17 56.18
CA LYS A 48 35.24 45.54 55.70
C LYS A 48 35.89 45.77 54.33
N GLU A 49 35.15 46.56 53.56
CA GLU A 49 35.49 47.25 52.32
C GLU A 49 35.66 46.32 51.10
N ASP A 50 34.99 46.69 50.00
CA ASP A 50 34.81 45.98 48.72
C ASP A 50 34.28 44.52 48.74
N ILE A 51 32.97 44.37 48.48
CA ILE A 51 32.32 43.08 48.18
C ILE A 51 32.54 42.72 46.70
N ALA A 52 33.55 41.89 46.42
CA ALA A 52 33.74 41.31 45.09
C ALA A 52 32.89 40.03 44.90
N LEU A 53 31.87 40.09 44.04
CA LEU A 53 30.99 38.95 43.74
C LEU A 53 31.60 38.05 42.64
N VAL A 54 32.37 37.03 43.02
CA VAL A 54 32.98 36.08 42.07
C VAL A 54 31.97 34.99 41.67
N LEU A 55 31.44 35.09 40.45
CA LEU A 55 30.68 34.02 39.81
C LEU A 55 31.63 33.07 39.08
N SER A 56 31.61 31.78 39.43
CA SER A 56 32.28 30.71 38.68
C SER A 56 31.27 29.64 38.26
N GLY A 57 31.26 29.32 36.97
CA GLY A 57 30.36 28.34 36.38
C GLY A 57 30.73 28.09 34.92
N VAL A 58 30.62 26.84 34.47
CA VAL A 58 30.93 26.46 33.08
C VAL A 58 29.65 26.60 32.25
N ALA A 59 29.65 27.55 31.32
CA ALA A 59 28.55 27.71 30.38
C ALA A 59 28.69 26.71 29.20
N ALA A 60 27.61 26.01 28.87
CA ALA A 60 27.43 25.52 27.50
C ALA A 60 27.28 26.72 26.55
N ALA A 61 27.71 26.57 25.29
CA ALA A 61 27.88 27.70 24.37
C ALA A 61 26.59 28.49 24.13
N GLY A 62 26.67 29.83 24.16
CA GLY A 62 25.58 30.74 23.74
C GLY A 62 25.20 31.86 24.72
N ALA A 63 25.71 31.88 25.96
CA ALA A 63 25.35 32.89 26.95
C ALA A 63 26.22 34.17 26.87
N ILE A 64 25.60 35.33 26.63
CA ILE A 64 26.22 36.65 26.80
C ILE A 64 25.81 37.23 28.17
N ALA A 65 26.78 37.48 29.04
CA ALA A 65 26.55 38.12 30.33
C ALA A 65 26.85 39.63 30.24
N ALA A 66 25.83 40.47 30.46
CA ALA A 66 25.98 41.92 30.53
C ALA A 66 26.19 42.36 32.00
N VAL A 67 27.30 43.05 32.28
CA VAL A 67 27.60 43.64 33.60
C VAL A 67 27.48 45.16 33.51
N ALA A 68 26.47 45.72 34.15
CA ALA A 68 26.32 47.17 34.27
C ALA A 68 27.22 47.69 35.40
N LYS A 69 28.22 48.53 35.05
CA LYS A 69 29.12 49.15 36.01
C LYS A 69 28.64 50.58 36.32
N SER A 70 28.42 50.90 37.59
CA SER A 70 28.09 52.25 38.05
C SER A 70 29.34 52.90 38.64
N GLU A 71 29.83 53.98 38.04
CA GLU A 71 31.01 54.72 38.53
C GLU A 71 30.60 56.12 38.99
N SER A 72 30.37 56.28 40.29
CA SER A 72 30.10 57.56 40.94
C SER A 72 31.40 58.33 41.17
N ASN A 73 31.83 59.15 40.22
CA ASN A 73 33.06 59.93 40.32
C ASN A 73 32.87 61.16 41.22
N SER A 74 33.43 61.12 42.44
CA SER A 74 33.42 62.24 43.39
C SER A 74 34.75 62.99 43.40
N GLN A 75 34.75 64.24 42.92
CA GLN A 75 35.84 65.19 43.20
C GLN A 75 35.34 66.42 43.95
N SER A 76 36.10 66.84 44.95
CA SER A 76 35.79 67.95 45.84
C SER A 76 36.29 69.29 45.29
N GLN A 77 35.40 70.28 45.20
CA GLN A 77 35.80 71.69 45.29
C GLN A 77 34.88 72.44 46.26
N THR A 78 35.50 73.30 47.06
CA THR A 78 34.84 74.12 48.10
C THR A 78 34.47 75.49 47.56
N GLN A 79 33.20 75.89 47.69
CA GLN A 79 32.82 77.29 47.87
C GLN A 79 31.47 77.39 48.61
N ASN A 80 31.19 78.57 49.18
CA ASN A 80 30.25 78.71 50.29
C ASN A 80 29.42 80.01 50.19
N SER A 81 28.15 79.93 49.77
CA SER A 81 27.13 80.95 50.07
C SER A 81 25.70 80.53 49.73
N GLN A 82 24.81 80.66 50.72
CA GLN A 82 23.42 81.16 50.66
C GLN A 82 22.41 80.61 49.61
N SER A 83 21.33 79.99 50.11
CA SER A 83 19.96 80.04 49.53
C SER A 83 19.24 81.32 50.03
N PRO A 84 18.15 81.86 49.41
CA PRO A 84 16.96 81.15 48.88
C PRO A 84 16.35 81.84 47.61
N PRO A 85 15.05 81.68 47.24
CA PRO A 85 14.09 80.57 47.39
C PRO A 85 13.71 79.96 46.01
N ALA A 86 12.66 79.13 45.95
CA ALA A 86 12.24 78.40 44.76
C ALA A 86 11.51 79.23 43.68
N SER A 87 11.68 78.83 42.41
CA SER A 87 10.78 79.11 41.29
C SER A 87 10.71 77.88 40.37
N ASN A 88 9.57 77.67 39.70
CA ASN A 88 9.33 76.49 38.88
C ASN A 88 10.14 76.51 37.57
N LEU A 89 10.67 75.35 37.17
CA LEU A 89 10.91 75.00 35.77
C LEU A 89 10.50 73.53 35.56
N THR A 90 9.98 73.23 34.38
CA THR A 90 9.18 72.02 34.12
C THR A 90 10.00 70.83 33.62
N ASP A 91 9.44 69.65 33.88
CA ASP A 91 9.71 68.36 33.25
C ASP A 91 10.00 68.45 31.72
N ALA A 92 11.07 67.80 31.29
CA ALA A 92 11.34 67.37 29.91
C ALA A 92 12.57 66.43 29.84
N GLY A 93 12.51 65.38 29.01
CA GLY A 93 13.69 64.70 28.46
C GLY A 93 14.13 63.36 29.07
N GLY A 94 13.47 62.85 30.11
CA GLY A 94 13.84 61.57 30.75
C GLY A 94 13.22 60.32 30.10
N GLY A 95 11.89 60.33 29.89
CA GLY A 95 11.12 59.12 29.52
C GLY A 95 11.37 58.62 28.10
N GLU A 96 11.30 59.51 27.10
CA GLU A 96 11.33 59.15 25.68
C GLU A 96 12.54 58.28 25.29
N ASN A 97 13.71 58.52 25.90
CA ASN A 97 14.91 57.75 25.57
C ASN A 97 14.90 56.35 26.21
N ILE A 98 14.26 56.17 27.38
CA ILE A 98 14.07 54.85 28.01
C ILE A 98 13.03 54.05 27.24
N ASP A 99 11.91 54.65 26.87
CA ASP A 99 10.86 53.98 26.09
C ASP A 99 11.38 53.58 24.70
N ARG A 100 12.15 54.45 24.03
CA ARG A 100 12.81 54.16 22.74
C ARG A 100 13.81 53.01 22.86
N LEU A 101 14.62 52.96 23.92
CA LEU A 101 15.52 51.84 24.20
C LEU A 101 14.76 50.55 24.54
N ALA A 102 13.63 50.63 25.25
CA ALA A 102 12.77 49.48 25.50
C ALA A 102 12.09 48.96 24.23
N GLU A 103 11.79 49.84 23.27
CA GLU A 103 11.30 49.46 21.93
C GLU A 103 12.42 48.78 21.12
N GLU A 104 13.62 49.36 21.08
CA GLU A 104 14.79 48.78 20.40
C GLU A 104 15.20 47.41 20.99
N VAL A 105 15.16 47.25 22.31
CA VAL A 105 15.41 45.96 22.98
C VAL A 105 14.29 44.95 22.68
N ARG A 106 13.02 45.37 22.64
CA ARG A 106 11.90 44.48 22.25
C ARG A 106 12.01 44.03 20.79
N ALA A 107 12.32 44.96 19.88
CA ALA A 107 12.53 44.65 18.47
C ALA A 107 13.76 43.74 18.26
N THR A 108 14.86 43.99 18.96
CA THR A 108 16.07 43.15 18.90
C THR A 108 15.81 41.76 19.46
N ARG A 109 15.08 41.65 20.58
CA ARG A 109 14.67 40.36 21.15
C ARG A 109 13.75 39.60 20.19
N ALA A 110 12.76 40.25 19.60
CA ALA A 110 11.87 39.64 18.62
C ALA A 110 12.64 39.17 17.37
N ALA A 111 13.64 39.93 16.91
CA ALA A 111 14.51 39.52 15.81
C ALA A 111 15.40 38.30 16.17
N VAL A 112 15.89 38.22 17.41
CA VAL A 112 16.65 37.06 17.90
C VAL A 112 15.76 35.84 18.12
N GLU A 113 14.54 36.01 18.66
CA GLU A 113 13.56 34.93 18.80
C GLU A 113 13.03 34.46 17.43
N ALA A 114 12.96 35.33 16.42
CA ALA A 114 12.68 34.95 15.03
C ALA A 114 13.85 34.20 14.38
N ALA A 115 15.09 34.66 14.59
CA ALA A 115 16.29 34.02 14.04
C ALA A 115 16.63 32.67 14.72
N ASN A 116 16.19 32.46 15.96
CA ASN A 116 16.32 31.20 16.69
C ASN A 116 15.08 30.30 16.63
N GLN A 117 14.08 30.61 15.78
CA GLN A 117 13.06 29.61 15.48
C GLN A 117 13.72 28.45 14.70
N PRO A 118 13.54 27.19 15.13
CA PRO A 118 14.07 26.07 14.38
C PRO A 118 13.38 26.05 13.02
N VAL A 119 14.16 26.07 11.94
CA VAL A 119 13.63 25.87 10.58
C VAL A 119 13.15 24.43 10.49
N SER A 120 11.87 24.22 10.74
CA SER A 120 11.18 23.00 10.36
C SER A 120 11.18 22.94 8.84
N ILE A 121 12.07 22.12 8.30
CA ILE A 121 11.88 21.58 6.96
C ILE A 121 10.62 20.71 7.07
N GLU A 122 9.48 21.28 6.66
CA GLU A 122 8.22 20.54 6.51
C GLU A 122 8.36 19.63 5.30
N ASP A 123 9.07 18.52 5.52
CA ASP A 123 9.11 17.43 4.60
C ASP A 123 7.74 16.76 4.57
N ASN A 124 7.18 16.69 3.37
CA ASN A 124 5.89 16.07 3.05
C ASN A 124 6.05 15.16 1.82
N ASP A 125 7.30 14.95 1.34
CA ASP A 125 7.59 14.04 0.24
C ASP A 125 7.64 12.60 0.80
N PRO A 126 7.14 11.59 0.08
CA PRO A 126 7.25 10.20 0.49
C PRO A 126 8.58 9.56 0.05
N PRO A 127 9.17 8.65 0.84
CA PRO A 127 10.44 8.00 0.51
C PRO A 127 10.51 7.34 -0.87
N VAL A 128 11.64 7.51 -1.57
CA VAL A 128 11.88 6.89 -2.87
C VAL A 128 12.45 5.49 -2.70
N ILE A 129 11.65 4.46 -2.98
CA ILE A 129 12.06 3.05 -2.98
C ILE A 129 12.61 2.66 -4.37
N ASP A 130 13.93 2.50 -4.48
CA ASP A 130 14.60 1.98 -5.68
C ASP A 130 14.91 0.47 -5.54
N VAL A 131 14.37 -0.30 -6.48
CA VAL A 131 14.38 -1.78 -6.56
C VAL A 131 13.79 -2.18 -7.93
N PRO A 132 14.22 -3.27 -8.58
CA PRO A 132 13.64 -3.72 -9.84
C PRO A 132 12.20 -4.22 -9.65
N SER A 133 11.21 -3.59 -10.31
CA SER A 133 9.80 -3.97 -10.19
C SER A 133 9.45 -5.35 -10.79
N ASN A 134 10.31 -5.90 -11.63
CA ASN A 134 10.17 -7.24 -12.19
C ASN A 134 11.51 -7.98 -12.07
N ILE A 135 11.50 -9.14 -11.43
CA ILE A 135 12.67 -10.02 -11.24
C ILE A 135 12.33 -11.37 -11.86
N ARG A 136 13.27 -11.99 -12.61
CA ARG A 136 13.15 -13.38 -13.11
C ARG A 136 14.19 -14.26 -12.43
N THR A 137 13.84 -15.51 -12.13
CA THR A 137 14.76 -16.49 -11.51
C THR A 137 14.37 -17.93 -11.81
N GLU A 138 15.29 -18.86 -11.57
CA GLU A 138 15.03 -20.31 -11.46
C GLU A 138 15.09 -20.79 -10.00
N ARG A 139 15.72 -20.01 -9.11
CA ARG A 139 16.00 -20.41 -7.73
C ARG A 139 14.76 -20.31 -6.85
N LYS A 140 14.52 -21.33 -6.01
CA LYS A 140 13.49 -21.28 -4.96
C LYS A 140 13.70 -20.11 -4.00
N GLU A 141 14.95 -19.73 -3.72
CA GLU A 141 15.28 -18.59 -2.86
C GLU A 141 15.93 -17.44 -3.68
N ILE A 142 15.48 -16.22 -3.41
CA ILE A 142 16.04 -14.99 -3.96
C ILE A 142 16.44 -14.00 -2.86
N GLU A 143 17.33 -13.06 -3.20
CA GLU A 143 17.52 -11.83 -2.44
C GLU A 143 16.73 -10.71 -3.14
N ILE A 144 15.83 -10.04 -2.41
CA ILE A 144 15.26 -8.75 -2.81
C ILE A 144 16.15 -7.68 -2.19
N SER A 145 16.86 -6.91 -3.02
CA SER A 145 17.75 -5.85 -2.57
C SER A 145 17.59 -4.57 -3.42
N GLY A 146 17.88 -3.43 -2.78
CA GLY A 146 17.62 -2.10 -3.35
C GLY A 146 18.11 -0.98 -2.43
N THR A 147 17.62 0.24 -2.65
CA THR A 147 17.80 1.37 -1.72
C THR A 147 16.50 2.11 -1.46
N VAL A 148 16.29 2.61 -0.25
CA VAL A 148 15.25 3.57 0.10
C VAL A 148 15.91 4.87 0.53
N LYS A 149 15.47 6.01 -0.02
CA LYS A 149 16.08 7.33 0.16
C LYS A 149 15.03 8.41 0.29
N ASP A 150 15.33 9.42 1.10
CA ASP A 150 14.43 10.51 1.41
C ASP A 150 15.22 11.74 1.89
N GLN A 151 14.55 12.90 2.07
CA GLN A 151 15.13 14.07 2.73
C GLN A 151 15.10 13.90 4.26
N SER A 152 14.05 13.30 4.79
CA SER A 152 13.93 12.86 6.17
C SER A 152 14.54 11.47 6.39
N ARG A 153 14.53 11.03 7.65
CA ARG A 153 15.11 9.74 8.07
C ARG A 153 14.08 8.63 7.86
N ILE A 154 14.43 7.58 7.12
CA ILE A 154 13.61 6.37 7.05
C ILE A 154 13.49 5.73 8.44
N THR A 155 12.27 5.49 8.90
CA THR A 155 11.97 4.85 10.19
C THR A 155 11.61 3.38 10.05
N GLU A 156 10.95 3.01 8.94
CA GLU A 156 10.49 1.65 8.67
C GLU A 156 10.60 1.29 7.19
N LEU A 157 10.98 0.05 6.90
CA LEU A 157 10.82 -0.60 5.61
C LEU A 157 10.25 -2.01 5.84
N ASN A 158 9.08 -2.27 5.27
CA ASN A 158 8.39 -3.54 5.33
C ASN A 158 8.32 -4.20 3.95
N ILE A 159 8.37 -5.54 3.91
CA ILE A 159 8.05 -6.34 2.73
C ILE A 159 7.01 -7.40 3.10
N ASN A 160 5.80 -7.26 2.57
CA ASN A 160 4.61 -8.06 2.91
C ASN A 160 4.36 -8.04 4.44
N GLY A 161 4.21 -6.83 4.99
CA GLY A 161 4.01 -6.55 6.41
C GLY A 161 5.15 -6.92 7.36
N LYS A 162 6.31 -7.38 6.85
CA LYS A 162 7.44 -7.85 7.68
C LYS A 162 8.63 -6.88 7.59
N PRO A 163 9.18 -6.40 8.74
CA PRO A 163 10.31 -5.48 8.74
C PRO A 163 11.56 -6.04 8.04
N VAL A 164 12.26 -5.15 7.34
CA VAL A 164 13.53 -5.41 6.66
C VAL A 164 14.57 -4.40 7.14
N PRO A 165 15.76 -4.85 7.60
CA PRO A 165 16.84 -3.95 7.99
C PRO A 165 17.30 -3.05 6.84
N ILE A 166 17.59 -1.79 7.17
CA ILE A 166 18.17 -0.79 6.28
C ILE A 166 19.57 -0.47 6.81
N GLU A 167 20.56 -0.43 5.93
CA GLU A 167 21.92 0.02 6.23
C GLU A 167 21.99 1.56 6.25
N ASP A 168 22.99 2.16 6.92
CA ASP A 168 23.17 3.62 7.06
C ASP A 168 23.24 4.40 5.71
N ASN A 169 23.49 3.68 4.61
CA ASN A 169 23.54 4.19 3.23
C ASN A 169 22.18 4.15 2.50
N GLY A 170 21.10 3.77 3.20
CA GLY A 170 19.76 3.57 2.65
C GLY A 170 19.57 2.24 1.90
N SER A 171 20.58 1.38 1.79
CA SER A 171 20.44 0.08 1.12
C SER A 171 19.77 -0.97 2.01
N PHE A 172 19.06 -1.89 1.38
CA PHE A 172 18.42 -3.01 2.06
C PHE A 172 18.61 -4.30 1.25
N ARG A 173 18.54 -5.44 1.96
CA ARG A 173 18.57 -6.78 1.37
C ARG A 173 17.75 -7.74 2.23
N VAL A 174 16.99 -8.63 1.62
CA VAL A 174 16.32 -9.71 2.36
C VAL A 174 16.12 -10.95 1.50
N GLN A 175 16.31 -12.13 2.10
CA GLN A 175 15.98 -13.40 1.46
C GLN A 175 14.47 -13.68 1.51
N ARG A 176 13.96 -14.27 0.43
CA ARG A 176 12.58 -14.77 0.30
C ARG A 176 12.59 -16.08 -0.49
N GLU A 177 11.86 -17.08 0.00
CA GLU A 177 11.44 -18.17 -0.87
C GLU A 177 10.32 -17.70 -1.81
N VAL A 178 10.29 -18.25 -3.02
CA VAL A 178 9.25 -18.04 -4.02
C VAL A 178 8.78 -19.38 -4.61
N PRO A 179 7.45 -19.65 -4.68
CA PRO A 179 6.90 -20.73 -5.49
C PRO A 179 7.22 -20.52 -6.98
N LEU A 180 6.88 -21.50 -7.82
CA LEU A 180 6.92 -21.33 -9.27
C LEU A 180 5.89 -20.26 -9.70
N GLY A 181 6.19 -19.53 -10.77
CA GLY A 181 5.35 -18.44 -11.26
C GLY A 181 5.56 -17.09 -10.58
N PRO A 182 4.55 -16.19 -10.65
CA PRO A 182 4.64 -14.82 -10.16
C PRO A 182 4.32 -14.74 -8.66
N SER A 183 5.32 -14.36 -7.87
CA SER A 183 5.18 -13.94 -6.48
C SER A 183 5.16 -12.43 -6.37
N ALA A 184 4.12 -11.85 -5.75
CA ALA A 184 4.02 -10.42 -5.51
C ALA A 184 4.64 -10.03 -4.15
N PHE A 185 5.49 -9.00 -4.17
CA PHE A 185 6.05 -8.41 -2.96
C PHE A 185 5.68 -6.92 -2.88
N GLN A 186 4.90 -6.53 -1.86
CA GLN A 186 4.64 -5.13 -1.54
C GLN A 186 5.75 -4.65 -0.60
N LEU A 187 6.58 -3.72 -1.08
CA LEU A 187 7.47 -2.93 -0.25
C LEU A 187 6.73 -1.68 0.22
N ALA A 188 6.81 -1.36 1.51
CA ALA A 188 6.27 -0.14 2.07
C ALA A 188 7.30 0.53 2.98
N ALA A 189 7.51 1.84 2.84
CA ALA A 189 8.47 2.61 3.63
C ALA A 189 7.82 3.83 4.30
N LEU A 190 8.34 4.20 5.46
CA LEU A 190 7.95 5.39 6.25
C LEU A 190 9.20 6.19 6.65
N ASP A 191 9.05 7.52 6.70
CA ASP A 191 10.06 8.44 7.22
C ASP A 191 9.80 8.82 8.71
N GLU A 192 10.43 9.89 9.21
CA GLU A 192 10.17 10.45 10.55
C GLU A 192 9.04 11.50 10.59
N ARG A 193 8.24 11.61 9.52
CA ARG A 193 7.04 12.47 9.39
C ARG A 193 5.75 11.68 9.17
N GLU A 194 5.85 10.35 9.05
CA GLU A 194 4.77 9.43 8.66
C GLU A 194 4.39 9.52 7.15
N ASN A 195 5.23 10.14 6.32
CA ASN A 195 5.10 10.10 4.86
C ASN A 195 5.33 8.67 4.37
N ARG A 196 4.37 8.10 3.63
CA ARG A 196 4.36 6.69 3.25
C ARG A 196 4.57 6.48 1.76
N ALA A 197 5.50 5.59 1.42
CA ALA A 197 5.73 5.11 0.06
C ALA A 197 5.38 3.63 -0.07
N GLU A 198 4.88 3.23 -1.25
CA GLU A 198 4.71 1.83 -1.64
C GLU A 198 5.39 1.54 -2.97
N LYS A 199 5.87 0.30 -3.15
CA LYS A 199 6.33 -0.21 -4.43
C LYS A 199 6.16 -1.72 -4.52
N HIS A 200 5.60 -2.19 -5.63
CA HIS A 200 5.37 -3.62 -5.87
C HIS A 200 6.48 -4.20 -6.75
N VAL A 201 6.98 -5.37 -6.35
CA VAL A 201 7.99 -6.16 -7.06
C VAL A 201 7.38 -7.52 -7.37
N VAL A 202 7.27 -7.84 -8.66
CA VAL A 202 6.85 -9.17 -9.11
C VAL A 202 8.10 -10.02 -9.36
N VAL A 203 8.21 -11.13 -8.64
CA VAL A 203 9.27 -12.13 -8.84
C VAL A 203 8.67 -13.29 -9.61
N MET A 204 9.14 -13.53 -10.82
CA MET A 204 8.75 -14.63 -11.68
C MET A 204 9.78 -15.75 -11.55
N ARG A 205 9.43 -16.85 -10.90
CA ARG A 205 10.26 -18.06 -10.84
C ARG A 205 9.83 -19.08 -11.90
N ARG A 206 10.79 -19.76 -12.52
CA ARG A 206 10.60 -20.95 -13.35
C ARG A 206 11.37 -22.14 -12.77
N SER A 207 11.16 -23.36 -13.28
CA SER A 207 12.12 -24.46 -13.07
C SER A 207 13.30 -24.33 -14.05
N SER A 208 14.45 -24.89 -13.66
CA SER A 208 15.64 -25.01 -14.53
C SER A 208 15.39 -25.86 -15.77
N ASP A 209 14.42 -26.78 -15.69
CA ASP A 209 14.21 -27.82 -16.70
C ASP A 209 13.17 -27.36 -17.75
N SER A 210 12.76 -26.08 -17.71
CA SER A 210 11.80 -25.50 -18.65
C SER A 210 12.37 -25.38 -20.06
N VAL A 211 12.01 -26.33 -20.93
CA VAL A 211 12.12 -26.15 -22.38
C VAL A 211 11.25 -24.97 -22.82
N GLU A 212 11.73 -24.14 -23.76
CA GLU A 212 10.90 -23.12 -24.40
C GLU A 212 9.78 -23.79 -25.22
N VAL A 213 8.59 -23.85 -24.64
CA VAL A 213 7.35 -24.19 -25.36
C VAL A 213 7.11 -23.08 -26.39
N GLU A 214 7.17 -23.37 -27.69
CA GLU A 214 6.87 -22.39 -28.75
C GLU A 214 5.52 -22.71 -29.43
N ASN A 215 4.41 -22.27 -28.83
CA ASN A 215 3.08 -22.41 -29.41
C ASN A 215 2.80 -21.33 -30.46
N LYS A 216 3.42 -21.52 -31.63
CA LYS A 216 3.35 -20.63 -32.82
C LYS A 216 1.94 -20.23 -33.23
N TYR A 217 0.93 -21.04 -32.92
CA TYR A 217 -0.46 -20.88 -33.32
C TYR A 217 -1.41 -20.62 -32.15
N GLY A 218 -0.92 -20.54 -30.92
CA GLY A 218 -1.73 -20.12 -29.78
C GLY A 218 -2.23 -18.68 -29.95
N VAL A 219 -3.51 -18.43 -29.69
CA VAL A 219 -4.15 -17.11 -29.83
C VAL A 219 -4.85 -16.75 -28.52
N ALA A 220 -4.58 -15.55 -28.00
CA ALA A 220 -5.22 -15.08 -26.78
C ALA A 220 -6.12 -13.87 -27.06
N VAL A 221 -7.27 -13.79 -26.37
CA VAL A 221 -8.01 -12.54 -26.15
C VAL A 221 -7.92 -12.23 -24.67
N ILE A 222 -7.44 -11.04 -24.32
CA ILE A 222 -7.22 -10.66 -22.93
C ILE A 222 -7.87 -9.30 -22.70
N ILE A 223 -8.86 -9.26 -21.82
CA ILE A 223 -9.68 -8.08 -21.56
C ILE A 223 -9.52 -7.69 -20.08
N GLY A 224 -9.10 -6.44 -19.84
CA GLY A 224 -9.10 -5.83 -18.51
C GLY A 224 -9.94 -4.56 -18.53
N ASN A 225 -11.17 -4.63 -18.01
CA ASN A 225 -12.07 -3.48 -17.92
C ASN A 225 -11.97 -2.87 -16.52
N ARG A 226 -11.32 -1.71 -16.40
CA ARG A 226 -11.09 -1.00 -15.13
C ARG A 226 -11.97 0.23 -15.02
N ASN A 227 -11.95 1.10 -16.03
CA ASN A 227 -12.53 2.44 -15.96
C ASN A 227 -13.88 2.46 -16.69
N TYR A 228 -14.95 2.27 -15.95
CA TYR A 228 -16.32 2.29 -16.47
C TYR A 228 -16.87 3.73 -16.54
N VAL A 229 -17.86 3.96 -17.40
CA VAL A 229 -18.64 5.21 -17.38
C VAL A 229 -19.41 5.31 -16.04
N PRO A 230 -19.30 6.43 -15.29
CA PRO A 230 -20.05 6.63 -14.05
C PRO A 230 -21.57 6.50 -14.27
N PRO A 231 -22.32 5.88 -13.33
CA PRO A 231 -21.96 5.65 -11.92
C PRO A 231 -21.31 4.29 -11.61
N VAL A 232 -20.93 3.48 -12.61
CA VAL A 232 -20.35 2.16 -12.38
C VAL A 232 -18.97 2.27 -11.69
N PRO A 233 -18.69 1.54 -10.58
CA PRO A 233 -17.40 1.59 -9.88
C PRO A 233 -16.22 1.07 -10.72
N GLU A 234 -15.00 1.53 -10.42
CA GLU A 234 -13.78 0.98 -11.03
C GLU A 234 -13.43 -0.43 -10.48
N VAL A 235 -13.04 -1.35 -11.38
CA VAL A 235 -12.47 -2.67 -11.01
C VAL A 235 -10.95 -2.52 -10.90
N GLU A 236 -10.47 -2.22 -9.70
CA GLU A 236 -9.18 -1.56 -9.52
C GLU A 236 -7.97 -2.30 -10.11
N PHE A 237 -7.99 -3.64 -10.04
CA PHE A 237 -6.89 -4.51 -10.45
C PHE A 237 -7.04 -5.15 -11.84
N ALA A 238 -8.14 -4.89 -12.57
CA ALA A 238 -8.41 -5.55 -13.86
C ALA A 238 -7.29 -5.37 -14.91
N TYR A 239 -6.51 -4.30 -14.79
CA TYR A 239 -5.31 -4.06 -15.60
C TYR A 239 -4.12 -4.96 -15.21
N ASN A 240 -3.92 -5.20 -13.91
CA ASN A 240 -2.87 -6.07 -13.37
C ASN A 240 -3.18 -7.52 -13.73
N ASP A 241 -4.43 -7.94 -13.52
CA ASP A 241 -4.93 -9.28 -13.82
C ASP A 241 -4.68 -9.65 -15.29
N ALA A 242 -5.12 -8.78 -16.20
CA ALA A 242 -4.94 -8.92 -17.63
C ALA A 242 -3.46 -8.95 -18.03
N GLU A 243 -2.60 -8.13 -17.42
CA GLU A 243 -1.16 -8.15 -17.71
C GLU A 243 -0.46 -9.40 -17.13
N ALA A 244 -0.92 -9.95 -16.01
CA ALA A 244 -0.41 -11.20 -15.45
C ALA A 244 -0.81 -12.42 -16.28
N MET A 245 -2.06 -12.48 -16.74
CA MET A 245 -2.51 -13.50 -17.69
C MET A 245 -1.78 -13.39 -19.04
N LYS A 246 -1.48 -12.17 -19.50
CA LYS A 246 -0.67 -11.93 -20.71
C LYS A 246 0.76 -12.44 -20.57
N ARG A 247 1.41 -12.22 -19.42
CA ARG A 247 2.71 -12.87 -19.13
C ARG A 247 2.60 -14.39 -19.15
N TYR A 248 1.57 -14.97 -18.54
CA TYR A 248 1.35 -16.42 -18.52
C TYR A 248 1.20 -17.03 -19.92
N VAL A 249 0.37 -16.46 -20.80
CA VAL A 249 0.20 -17.04 -22.16
C VAL A 249 1.48 -16.92 -22.99
N VAL A 250 2.31 -15.89 -22.79
CA VAL A 250 3.61 -15.75 -23.48
C VAL A 250 4.67 -16.68 -22.89
N GLU A 251 4.88 -16.63 -21.58
CA GLU A 251 6.04 -17.25 -20.90
C GLU A 251 5.84 -18.75 -20.62
N GLU A 252 4.60 -19.20 -20.39
CA GLU A 252 4.29 -20.60 -20.09
C GLU A 252 3.66 -21.34 -21.26
N LEU A 253 2.58 -20.80 -21.84
CA LEU A 253 1.94 -21.43 -23.00
C LEU A 253 2.67 -21.19 -24.32
N GLY A 254 3.67 -20.31 -24.35
CA GLY A 254 4.50 -20.09 -25.54
C GLY A 254 3.84 -19.29 -26.66
N PHE A 255 2.80 -18.52 -26.35
CA PHE A 255 2.06 -17.74 -27.35
C PHE A 255 2.91 -16.55 -27.80
N ARG A 256 2.91 -16.28 -29.11
CA ARG A 256 3.60 -15.12 -29.67
C ARG A 256 2.84 -13.85 -29.32
N GLU A 257 3.53 -12.79 -28.91
CA GLU A 257 2.91 -11.49 -28.57
C GLU A 257 1.98 -10.97 -29.68
N GLY A 258 2.37 -11.13 -30.94
CA GLY A 258 1.55 -10.76 -32.11
C GLY A 258 0.25 -11.54 -32.29
N ASN A 259 0.06 -12.64 -31.55
CA ASN A 259 -1.18 -13.43 -31.52
C ASN A 259 -2.11 -13.02 -30.34
N ILE A 260 -1.75 -11.99 -29.56
CA ILE A 260 -2.53 -11.55 -28.39
C ILE A 260 -3.42 -10.36 -28.79
N ILE A 261 -4.73 -10.54 -28.65
CA ILE A 261 -5.73 -9.48 -28.76
C ILE A 261 -5.93 -8.89 -27.37
N ASP A 262 -5.03 -7.98 -27.01
CA ASP A 262 -5.00 -7.27 -25.74
C ASP A 262 -5.97 -6.07 -25.77
N LEU A 263 -6.96 -6.05 -24.87
CA LEU A 263 -7.94 -4.96 -24.70
C LEU A 263 -7.88 -4.42 -23.26
N ARG A 264 -7.90 -3.10 -23.13
CA ARG A 264 -8.11 -2.39 -21.87
C ARG A 264 -9.33 -1.49 -22.07
N ASP A 265 -10.23 -1.48 -21.09
CA ASP A 265 -11.50 -0.74 -21.14
C ASP A 265 -12.31 -0.98 -22.43
N ALA A 266 -12.63 -2.25 -22.69
CA ALA A 266 -13.33 -2.67 -23.90
C ALA A 266 -14.80 -2.20 -23.88
N THR A 267 -15.18 -1.46 -24.93
CA THR A 267 -16.57 -1.10 -25.24
C THR A 267 -17.31 -2.27 -25.89
N LYS A 268 -18.66 -2.24 -25.93
CA LYS A 268 -19.45 -3.34 -26.49
C LYS A 268 -19.04 -3.66 -27.94
N GLY A 269 -18.88 -2.61 -28.75
CA GLY A 269 -18.45 -2.73 -30.14
C GLY A 269 -17.03 -3.29 -30.30
N ALA A 270 -16.11 -3.02 -29.36
CA ALA A 270 -14.78 -3.63 -29.35
C ALA A 270 -14.85 -5.14 -29.02
N MET A 271 -15.67 -5.52 -28.04
CA MET A 271 -15.89 -6.93 -27.69
C MET A 271 -16.54 -7.70 -28.85
N GLU A 272 -17.61 -7.18 -29.45
CA GLU A 272 -18.29 -7.80 -30.62
C GLU A 272 -17.37 -7.87 -31.85
N THR A 273 -16.49 -6.88 -32.06
CA THR A 273 -15.49 -6.91 -33.15
C THR A 273 -14.47 -8.04 -32.97
N VAL A 274 -14.13 -8.42 -31.73
CA VAL A 274 -13.14 -9.47 -31.44
C VAL A 274 -13.77 -10.85 -31.33
N LEU A 275 -14.84 -10.97 -30.54
CA LEU A 275 -15.48 -12.23 -30.12
C LEU A 275 -16.71 -12.60 -30.98
N GLY A 276 -17.14 -11.70 -31.86
CA GLY A 276 -18.34 -11.84 -32.69
C GLY A 276 -19.62 -11.34 -32.01
N SER A 277 -20.65 -11.07 -32.82
CA SER A 277 -22.02 -10.79 -32.34
C SER A 277 -22.83 -12.08 -32.24
N VAL A 278 -24.08 -12.00 -31.76
CA VAL A 278 -25.03 -13.13 -31.76
C VAL A 278 -25.23 -13.72 -33.18
N ASP A 279 -25.32 -12.86 -34.19
CA ASP A 279 -25.53 -13.26 -35.60
C ASP A 279 -24.24 -13.73 -36.28
N ASN A 280 -23.07 -13.26 -35.84
CA ASN A 280 -21.80 -13.49 -36.53
C ASN A 280 -20.62 -13.72 -35.57
N HIS A 281 -20.22 -14.98 -35.44
CA HIS A 281 -19.04 -15.43 -34.69
C HIS A 281 -17.69 -15.04 -35.32
N LYS A 282 -17.67 -14.51 -36.56
CA LYS A 282 -16.42 -14.28 -37.33
C LYS A 282 -15.73 -12.95 -36.99
N GLY A 283 -15.56 -12.69 -35.70
CA GLY A 283 -14.77 -11.57 -35.18
C GLY A 283 -13.27 -11.74 -35.41
N LYS A 284 -12.47 -10.79 -34.88
CA LYS A 284 -11.00 -10.79 -35.01
C LYS A 284 -10.36 -12.11 -34.55
N LEU A 285 -10.86 -12.73 -33.47
CA LEU A 285 -10.37 -14.02 -32.96
C LEU A 285 -10.51 -15.14 -34.00
N PHE A 286 -11.68 -15.28 -34.62
CA PHE A 286 -11.93 -16.27 -35.68
C PHE A 286 -10.97 -16.12 -36.86
N ASN A 287 -10.62 -14.88 -37.21
CA ASN A 287 -9.68 -14.58 -38.31
C ASN A 287 -8.19 -14.81 -37.94
N TRP A 288 -7.87 -14.98 -36.64
CA TRP A 288 -6.52 -15.22 -36.13
C TRP A 288 -6.27 -16.70 -35.81
N VAL A 289 -7.32 -17.46 -35.51
CA VAL A 289 -7.24 -18.91 -35.30
C VAL A 289 -6.83 -19.65 -36.58
N LYS A 290 -5.91 -20.59 -36.43
CA LYS A 290 -5.55 -21.58 -37.44
C LYS A 290 -6.41 -22.85 -37.26
N PRO A 291 -7.25 -23.21 -38.24
CA PRO A 291 -8.13 -24.39 -38.19
C PRO A 291 -7.46 -25.66 -37.67
N GLY A 292 -8.08 -26.32 -36.69
CA GLY A 292 -7.64 -27.55 -36.03
C GLY A 292 -6.30 -27.46 -35.29
N GLN A 293 -5.71 -26.27 -35.11
CA GLN A 293 -4.31 -26.11 -34.69
C GLN A 293 -4.10 -25.06 -33.58
N SER A 294 -4.89 -23.99 -33.54
CA SER A 294 -4.76 -23.00 -32.46
C SER A 294 -5.35 -23.52 -31.15
N ASP A 295 -4.54 -23.47 -30.10
CA ASP A 295 -5.05 -23.37 -28.73
C ASP A 295 -5.50 -21.92 -28.50
N VAL A 296 -6.68 -21.74 -27.89
CA VAL A 296 -7.27 -20.42 -27.64
C VAL A 296 -7.40 -20.18 -26.14
N VAL A 297 -6.97 -19.01 -25.69
CA VAL A 297 -7.24 -18.50 -24.34
C VAL A 297 -8.12 -17.25 -24.44
N VAL A 298 -9.20 -17.19 -23.67
CA VAL A 298 -9.97 -15.96 -23.47
C VAL A 298 -9.97 -15.61 -21.99
N PHE A 299 -9.43 -14.44 -21.67
CA PHE A 299 -9.41 -13.89 -20.32
C PHE A 299 -10.23 -12.61 -20.25
N TYR A 300 -10.99 -12.46 -19.16
CA TYR A 300 -11.68 -11.22 -18.81
C TYR A 300 -11.52 -10.97 -17.30
N SER A 301 -11.05 -9.78 -16.91
CA SER A 301 -11.25 -9.21 -15.57
C SER A 301 -12.09 -7.94 -15.69
N GLY A 302 -13.11 -7.81 -14.85
CA GLY A 302 -14.06 -6.71 -14.88
C GLY A 302 -15.39 -7.06 -14.19
N HIS A 303 -16.38 -6.17 -14.32
CA HIS A 303 -17.74 -6.43 -13.83
C HIS A 303 -18.49 -7.41 -14.72
N GLY A 304 -19.12 -8.40 -14.10
CA GLY A 304 -20.22 -9.15 -14.70
C GLY A 304 -21.55 -8.77 -14.04
N VAL A 305 -22.65 -8.97 -14.76
CA VAL A 305 -23.99 -8.52 -14.35
C VAL A 305 -25.05 -9.52 -14.83
N PRO A 306 -26.05 -9.87 -14.00
CA PRO A 306 -27.16 -10.71 -14.43
C PRO A 306 -28.26 -9.87 -15.12
N GLY A 307 -28.81 -10.41 -16.20
CA GLY A 307 -29.99 -9.84 -16.87
C GLY A 307 -31.20 -9.83 -15.96
N LEU A 308 -31.85 -8.67 -15.83
CA LEU A 308 -32.95 -8.45 -14.89
C LEU A 308 -34.25 -9.15 -15.32
N LYS A 309 -34.39 -9.45 -16.62
CA LYS A 309 -35.59 -10.09 -17.20
C LYS A 309 -35.37 -11.55 -17.61
N ASP A 310 -34.22 -11.87 -18.19
CA ASP A 310 -33.93 -13.21 -18.75
C ASP A 310 -33.04 -14.07 -17.85
N ARG A 311 -32.46 -13.50 -16.78
CA ARG A 311 -31.58 -14.17 -15.80
C ARG A 311 -30.24 -14.63 -16.38
N TYR A 312 -29.82 -14.13 -17.55
CA TYR A 312 -28.57 -14.56 -18.19
C TYR A 312 -27.36 -13.76 -17.66
N SER A 313 -26.18 -14.37 -17.65
CA SER A 313 -24.94 -13.68 -17.27
C SER A 313 -24.37 -12.87 -18.44
N TYR A 314 -23.98 -11.63 -18.17
CA TYR A 314 -23.31 -10.74 -19.10
C TYR A 314 -21.94 -10.32 -18.56
N LEU A 315 -20.96 -10.22 -19.44
CA LEU A 315 -19.78 -9.38 -19.21
C LEU A 315 -20.19 -7.93 -19.44
N LEU A 316 -19.73 -6.99 -18.60
CA LEU A 316 -20.05 -5.57 -18.72
C LEU A 316 -18.96 -4.82 -19.51
N PRO A 317 -19.26 -4.28 -20.70
CA PRO A 317 -18.41 -3.29 -21.36
C PRO A 317 -18.32 -1.98 -20.57
N VAL A 318 -17.26 -1.21 -20.77
CA VAL A 318 -17.08 0.07 -20.03
C VAL A 318 -18.11 1.15 -20.39
N ASP A 319 -18.75 1.04 -21.57
CA ASP A 319 -19.78 1.94 -22.08
C ASP A 319 -21.22 1.46 -21.82
N ALA A 320 -21.41 0.40 -21.02
CA ALA A 320 -22.71 -0.18 -20.73
C ALA A 320 -23.34 0.32 -19.42
N ASP A 321 -24.64 0.62 -19.45
CA ASP A 321 -25.48 0.81 -18.27
C ASP A 321 -25.94 -0.57 -17.75
N PRO A 322 -25.57 -0.99 -16.52
CA PRO A 322 -25.93 -2.30 -15.99
C PRO A 322 -27.45 -2.49 -15.83
N ASN A 323 -28.23 -1.42 -15.72
CA ASN A 323 -29.70 -1.49 -15.64
C ASN A 323 -30.37 -1.83 -16.99
N LEU A 324 -29.60 -1.81 -18.08
CA LEU A 324 -30.01 -2.10 -19.45
C LEU A 324 -29.11 -3.17 -20.09
N VAL A 325 -28.51 -4.04 -19.27
CA VAL A 325 -27.48 -5.00 -19.69
C VAL A 325 -27.96 -5.97 -20.78
N GLU A 326 -29.26 -6.28 -20.85
CA GLU A 326 -29.81 -7.12 -21.92
C GLU A 326 -29.75 -6.46 -23.32
N ILE A 327 -29.44 -5.15 -23.39
CA ILE A 327 -29.29 -4.36 -24.62
C ILE A 327 -27.81 -4.09 -24.92
N ASN A 328 -27.03 -3.69 -23.91
CA ASN A 328 -25.69 -3.13 -24.07
C ASN A 328 -24.55 -3.99 -23.48
N GLY A 329 -24.84 -5.01 -22.68
CA GLY A 329 -23.86 -5.99 -22.20
C GLY A 329 -23.43 -7.00 -23.26
N TYR A 330 -22.39 -7.78 -22.98
CA TYR A 330 -21.95 -8.89 -23.83
C TYR A 330 -22.38 -10.24 -23.21
N PRO A 331 -23.32 -11.01 -23.81
CA PRO A 331 -23.83 -12.24 -23.19
C PRO A 331 -22.78 -13.34 -23.10
N ILE A 332 -22.74 -14.07 -21.99
CA ILE A 332 -21.82 -15.20 -21.80
C ILE A 332 -22.24 -16.43 -22.61
N ASP A 333 -23.55 -16.68 -22.75
CA ASP A 333 -24.05 -17.71 -23.69
C ASP A 333 -23.62 -17.40 -25.14
N GLN A 334 -23.54 -16.12 -25.54
CA GLN A 334 -22.99 -15.71 -26.83
C GLN A 334 -21.48 -15.95 -26.91
N LEU A 335 -20.71 -15.72 -25.83
CA LEU A 335 -19.29 -16.04 -25.79
C LEU A 335 -19.04 -17.51 -26.08
N TYR A 336 -19.64 -18.42 -25.30
CA TYR A 336 -19.44 -19.85 -25.46
C TYR A 336 -19.99 -20.37 -26.80
N ALA A 337 -21.17 -19.89 -27.22
CA ALA A 337 -21.76 -20.28 -28.50
C ALA A 337 -20.97 -19.74 -29.70
N ASN A 338 -20.21 -18.64 -29.59
CA ASN A 338 -19.33 -18.19 -30.67
C ASN A 338 -17.99 -18.91 -30.68
N LEU A 339 -17.37 -19.13 -29.51
CA LEU A 339 -16.14 -19.91 -29.39
C LEU A 339 -16.33 -21.35 -29.91
N GLY A 340 -17.44 -22.00 -29.58
CA GLY A 340 -17.80 -23.33 -30.08
C GLY A 340 -18.14 -23.43 -31.57
N LYS A 341 -18.09 -22.32 -32.33
CA LYS A 341 -18.18 -22.30 -33.80
C LYS A 341 -16.80 -22.13 -34.47
N ILE A 342 -15.73 -21.94 -33.71
CA ILE A 342 -14.37 -21.75 -34.22
C ILE A 342 -13.62 -23.09 -34.23
N ASP A 343 -13.01 -23.43 -35.36
CA ASP A 343 -12.20 -24.65 -35.55
C ASP A 343 -10.86 -24.52 -34.81
N THR A 344 -10.83 -24.99 -33.55
CA THR A 344 -9.73 -24.83 -32.59
C THR A 344 -9.24 -26.19 -32.07
N LYS A 345 -7.98 -26.25 -31.64
CA LYS A 345 -7.40 -27.42 -30.96
C LYS A 345 -7.88 -27.52 -29.51
N SER A 346 -7.98 -26.39 -28.82
CA SER A 346 -8.57 -26.27 -27.48
C SER A 346 -9.05 -24.84 -27.24
N VAL A 347 -10.01 -24.66 -26.31
CA VAL A 347 -10.45 -23.34 -25.85
C VAL A 347 -10.48 -23.32 -24.33
N LYS A 348 -9.80 -22.34 -23.73
CA LYS A 348 -9.72 -22.12 -22.28
C LYS A 348 -10.25 -20.73 -21.98
N VAL A 349 -11.31 -20.62 -21.18
CA VAL A 349 -11.97 -19.34 -20.84
C VAL A 349 -11.86 -19.11 -19.33
N TYR A 350 -11.34 -17.95 -18.95
CA TYR A 350 -11.08 -17.56 -17.58
C TYR A 350 -11.76 -16.20 -17.29
N LEU A 351 -12.73 -16.18 -16.38
CA LEU A 351 -13.55 -14.99 -16.10
C LEU A 351 -13.41 -14.55 -14.62
N ASP A 352 -12.61 -13.51 -14.37
CA ASP A 352 -12.55 -12.82 -13.09
C ASP A 352 -13.66 -11.74 -13.02
N ALA A 353 -14.87 -12.21 -12.70
CA ALA A 353 -16.08 -11.38 -12.67
C ALA A 353 -17.12 -11.96 -11.70
N CYS A 354 -17.82 -11.07 -11.00
CA CYS A 354 -19.06 -11.40 -10.28
C CYS A 354 -20.20 -11.59 -11.30
N PHE A 355 -21.16 -12.49 -11.05
CA PHE A 355 -22.43 -12.51 -11.81
C PHE A 355 -23.67 -12.29 -10.92
N SER A 356 -23.44 -11.97 -9.66
CA SER A 356 -24.44 -11.67 -8.63
C SER A 356 -25.10 -10.29 -8.74
N GLY A 357 -24.53 -9.38 -9.54
CA GLY A 357 -24.94 -7.96 -9.57
C GLY A 357 -24.41 -7.14 -8.39
N ASP A 358 -23.63 -7.72 -7.50
CA ASP A 358 -22.85 -7.04 -6.46
C ASP A 358 -21.36 -7.02 -6.82
N SER A 359 -20.58 -6.12 -6.20
CA SER A 359 -19.13 -6.00 -6.43
C SER A 359 -18.37 -5.72 -5.13
N ALA A 360 -17.04 -5.84 -5.16
CA ALA A 360 -16.19 -5.51 -4.00
C ALA A 360 -16.38 -4.06 -3.50
N LYS A 361 -16.72 -3.11 -4.39
CA LYS A 361 -17.04 -1.70 -4.05
C LYS A 361 -18.56 -1.43 -3.88
N GLY A 362 -19.39 -2.47 -3.82
CA GLY A 362 -20.84 -2.42 -3.57
C GLY A 362 -21.72 -2.73 -4.78
N MET A 363 -23.04 -2.70 -4.58
CA MET A 363 -24.03 -3.18 -5.55
C MET A 363 -23.98 -2.42 -6.88
N LEU A 364 -23.82 -3.16 -7.99
CA LEU A 364 -23.88 -2.61 -9.35
C LEU A 364 -25.32 -2.30 -9.76
N ILE A 365 -26.28 -3.07 -9.25
CA ILE A 365 -27.72 -2.84 -9.41
C ILE A 365 -28.40 -2.97 -8.06
N GLN A 366 -29.13 -1.94 -7.65
CA GLN A 366 -29.76 -1.79 -6.32
C GLN A 366 -30.96 -2.75 -6.05
N SER A 367 -31.19 -3.73 -6.92
CA SER A 367 -32.45 -4.50 -7.02
C SER A 367 -32.26 -6.02 -7.12
N VAL A 368 -31.01 -6.53 -7.04
CA VAL A 368 -30.66 -7.90 -7.48
C VAL A 368 -30.57 -8.91 -6.32
N SER A 369 -30.73 -8.47 -5.07
CA SER A 369 -30.69 -9.35 -3.88
C SER A 369 -31.62 -10.57 -4.01
N GLY A 370 -31.04 -11.76 -4.15
CA GLY A 370 -31.78 -13.03 -4.29
C GLY A 370 -32.07 -13.48 -5.73
N ILE A 371 -31.51 -12.83 -6.76
CA ILE A 371 -31.54 -13.35 -8.14
C ILE A 371 -30.52 -14.49 -8.30
N GLY A 372 -30.97 -15.71 -8.05
CA GLY A 372 -30.19 -16.92 -8.37
C GLY A 372 -29.94 -17.04 -9.88
N VAL A 373 -28.67 -17.07 -10.29
CA VAL A 373 -28.27 -17.14 -11.70
C VAL A 373 -28.01 -18.58 -12.09
N ASP A 374 -28.69 -19.07 -13.13
CA ASP A 374 -28.48 -20.41 -13.68
C ASP A 374 -27.18 -20.45 -14.51
N PHE A 375 -26.02 -20.56 -13.84
CA PHE A 375 -24.73 -20.75 -14.50
C PHE A 375 -24.60 -22.19 -15.04
N VAL A 376 -25.30 -22.46 -16.14
CA VAL A 376 -25.24 -23.72 -16.89
C VAL A 376 -25.04 -23.40 -18.37
N PRO A 377 -23.80 -23.50 -18.90
CA PRO A 377 -23.55 -23.30 -20.32
C PRO A 377 -24.41 -24.24 -21.17
N ARG A 378 -25.35 -23.66 -21.92
CA ARG A 378 -26.36 -24.41 -22.68
C ARG A 378 -25.78 -25.15 -23.89
N ALA A 379 -24.55 -24.83 -24.27
CA ALA A 379 -23.79 -25.49 -25.32
C ALA A 379 -22.69 -26.37 -24.71
N SER A 380 -22.84 -27.69 -24.83
CA SER A 380 -21.73 -28.63 -24.62
C SER A 380 -20.77 -28.52 -25.80
N VAL A 381 -19.73 -27.69 -25.64
CA VAL A 381 -18.68 -27.49 -26.63
C VAL A 381 -17.52 -28.44 -26.32
N SER A 382 -17.24 -29.39 -27.21
CA SER A 382 -16.08 -30.26 -27.11
C SER A 382 -14.78 -29.43 -27.08
N HIS A 383 -13.86 -29.75 -26.17
CA HIS A 383 -12.58 -29.07 -25.96
C HIS A 383 -12.67 -27.62 -25.44
N LEU A 384 -13.84 -27.20 -24.93
CA LEU A 384 -13.99 -25.98 -24.14
C LEU A 384 -13.81 -26.27 -22.64
N VAL A 385 -12.94 -25.48 -22.00
CA VAL A 385 -12.81 -25.37 -20.54
C VAL A 385 -13.21 -23.95 -20.12
N VAL A 386 -13.95 -23.82 -19.03
CA VAL A 386 -14.40 -22.56 -18.44
C VAL A 386 -14.12 -22.56 -16.94
N LEU A 387 -13.37 -21.57 -16.46
CA LEU A 387 -13.22 -21.26 -15.04
C LEU A 387 -13.72 -19.84 -14.76
N THR A 388 -14.49 -19.65 -13.68
CA THR A 388 -14.98 -18.33 -13.22
C THR A 388 -14.69 -18.10 -11.75
N ALA A 389 -14.51 -16.84 -11.36
CA ALA A 389 -14.14 -16.45 -9.99
C ALA A 389 -15.17 -16.80 -8.90
N ALA A 390 -16.45 -16.92 -9.27
CA ALA A 390 -17.57 -17.05 -8.34
C ALA A 390 -18.64 -18.02 -8.88
N GLN A 391 -19.43 -18.59 -7.97
CA GLN A 391 -20.65 -19.36 -8.25
C GLN A 391 -21.89 -18.54 -7.90
N GLY A 392 -22.93 -18.60 -8.74
CA GLY A 392 -24.27 -18.07 -8.44
C GLY A 392 -24.29 -16.59 -8.04
N ASP A 393 -24.69 -16.31 -6.79
CA ASP A 393 -24.80 -14.97 -6.20
C ASP A 393 -23.57 -14.54 -5.36
N GLN A 394 -22.46 -15.29 -5.42
CA GLN A 394 -21.20 -14.90 -4.78
C GLN A 394 -20.51 -13.70 -5.46
N VAL A 395 -19.63 -13.04 -4.71
CA VAL A 395 -18.83 -11.88 -5.16
C VAL A 395 -17.39 -12.31 -5.40
N ALA A 396 -16.83 -11.97 -6.57
CA ALA A 396 -15.41 -12.08 -6.85
C ALA A 396 -14.66 -11.01 -6.03
N SER A 397 -13.79 -11.47 -5.13
CA SER A 397 -13.00 -10.63 -4.23
C SER A 397 -11.69 -10.19 -4.88
N TRP A 398 -11.07 -9.15 -4.33
CA TRP A 398 -9.71 -8.75 -4.65
C TRP A 398 -8.76 -9.09 -3.51
N ASP A 399 -7.49 -9.34 -3.84
CA ASP A 399 -6.39 -9.25 -2.89
C ASP A 399 -5.72 -7.87 -2.99
N GLU A 400 -5.93 -7.06 -1.97
CA GLU A 400 -5.39 -5.70 -1.86
C GLU A 400 -3.86 -5.69 -1.63
N GLU A 401 -3.28 -6.76 -1.05
CA GLU A 401 -1.83 -6.86 -0.78
C GLU A 401 -1.05 -7.19 -2.06
N GLY A 402 -1.46 -8.24 -2.78
CA GLY A 402 -0.91 -8.63 -4.08
C GLY A 402 -1.34 -7.72 -5.24
N ARG A 403 -2.41 -6.94 -5.07
CA ARG A 403 -3.03 -6.06 -6.09
C ARG A 403 -3.52 -6.81 -7.32
N TYR A 404 -4.27 -7.89 -7.11
CA TYR A 404 -4.91 -8.73 -8.13
C TYR A 404 -6.36 -9.07 -7.74
N GLY A 405 -7.18 -9.49 -8.71
CA GLY A 405 -8.36 -10.29 -8.44
C GLY A 405 -7.98 -11.60 -7.74
N LEU A 406 -8.69 -11.97 -6.68
CA LEU A 406 -8.37 -13.14 -5.86
C LEU A 406 -8.39 -14.43 -6.67
N PHE A 407 -9.31 -14.51 -7.65
CA PHE A 407 -9.35 -15.62 -8.58
C PHE A 407 -8.16 -15.59 -9.55
N THR A 408 -7.81 -14.44 -10.14
CA THR A 408 -6.64 -14.36 -11.02
C THR A 408 -5.33 -14.70 -10.29
N GLU A 409 -5.15 -14.27 -9.04
CA GLU A 409 -3.98 -14.62 -8.22
C GLU A 409 -3.86 -16.15 -8.07
N HIS A 410 -4.93 -16.80 -7.59
CA HIS A 410 -4.96 -18.24 -7.31
C HIS A 410 -4.98 -19.11 -8.58
N LEU A 411 -5.71 -18.69 -9.62
CA LEU A 411 -5.71 -19.34 -10.92
C LEU A 411 -4.29 -19.39 -11.51
N LEU A 412 -3.56 -18.27 -11.44
CA LEU A 412 -2.19 -18.25 -11.94
C LEU A 412 -1.30 -19.16 -11.09
N ARG A 413 -1.27 -19.04 -9.75
CA ARG A 413 -0.51 -19.95 -8.87
C ARG A 413 -0.73 -21.43 -9.21
N ALA A 414 -1.99 -21.82 -9.35
CA ALA A 414 -2.39 -23.17 -9.73
C ALA A 414 -1.78 -23.60 -11.07
N LEU A 415 -1.93 -22.77 -12.11
CA LEU A 415 -1.39 -22.99 -13.46
C LEU A 415 0.15 -22.96 -13.52
N TYR A 416 0.83 -22.24 -12.64
CA TYR A 416 2.30 -22.24 -12.57
C TYR A 416 2.90 -23.46 -11.85
N GLY A 417 2.06 -24.39 -11.36
CA GLY A 417 2.48 -25.68 -10.82
C GLY A 417 2.08 -25.93 -9.36
N GLU A 418 1.53 -24.94 -8.63
CA GLU A 418 1.07 -25.19 -7.25
C GLU A 418 -0.06 -26.25 -7.21
N ALA A 419 -0.83 -26.41 -8.29
CA ALA A 419 -1.89 -27.43 -8.38
C ALA A 419 -1.40 -28.85 -8.75
N ASP A 420 -0.19 -29.00 -9.31
CA ASP A 420 0.44 -30.31 -9.60
C ASP A 420 1.10 -30.89 -8.33
N GLY A 421 1.50 -30.04 -7.37
CA GLY A 421 2.13 -30.46 -6.11
C GLY A 421 1.31 -31.44 -5.26
N GLU A 422 1.98 -32.21 -4.41
CA GLU A 422 1.44 -33.38 -3.65
C GLU A 422 0.13 -33.14 -2.88
N GLU A 423 -0.20 -31.89 -2.53
CA GLU A 423 -1.44 -31.52 -1.82
C GLU A 423 -2.67 -31.44 -2.75
N TYR A 424 -2.48 -31.03 -4.01
CA TYR A 424 -3.57 -30.75 -4.96
C TYR A 424 -3.52 -31.57 -6.25
N GLY A 425 -2.39 -32.22 -6.56
CA GLY A 425 -2.11 -32.87 -7.82
C GLY A 425 -1.60 -34.30 -7.69
N ASN A 426 -0.57 -34.63 -8.47
CA ASN A 426 0.09 -35.95 -8.49
C ASN A 426 1.63 -35.89 -8.70
N GLY A 427 2.20 -34.74 -9.09
CA GLY A 427 3.63 -34.55 -9.33
C GLY A 427 4.13 -35.06 -10.69
N ASP A 428 3.26 -35.22 -11.70
CA ASP A 428 3.63 -35.78 -13.01
C ASP A 428 4.13 -34.75 -14.04
N GLY A 429 3.98 -33.45 -13.76
CA GLY A 429 4.39 -32.38 -14.67
C GLY A 429 3.27 -31.86 -15.58
N GLU A 430 2.02 -32.28 -15.38
CA GLU A 430 0.84 -31.71 -16.03
C GLU A 430 -0.06 -31.01 -15.00
N VAL A 431 -0.76 -29.95 -15.41
CA VAL A 431 -1.75 -29.25 -14.57
C VAL A 431 -3.12 -29.45 -15.20
N THR A 432 -3.92 -30.37 -14.64
CA THR A 432 -5.26 -30.70 -15.16
C THR A 432 -6.37 -29.77 -14.66
N VAL A 433 -7.53 -29.83 -15.31
CA VAL A 433 -8.77 -29.16 -14.83
C VAL A 433 -9.17 -29.66 -13.43
N ALA A 434 -9.02 -30.96 -13.15
CA ALA A 434 -9.31 -31.54 -11.84
C ALA A 434 -8.42 -30.97 -10.72
N GLU A 435 -7.19 -30.58 -11.04
CA GLU A 435 -6.17 -30.11 -10.11
C GLU A 435 -6.32 -28.63 -9.79
N VAL A 436 -6.50 -27.80 -10.83
CA VAL A 436 -6.86 -26.40 -10.63
C VAL A 436 -8.19 -26.29 -9.87
N LYS A 437 -9.14 -27.22 -10.10
CA LYS A 437 -10.35 -27.27 -9.27
C LYS A 437 -10.05 -27.59 -7.80
N ARG A 438 -9.26 -28.64 -7.51
CA ARG A 438 -8.85 -29.00 -6.14
C ARG A 438 -8.18 -27.81 -5.42
N TYR A 439 -7.28 -27.12 -6.09
CA TYR A 439 -6.59 -25.93 -5.56
C TYR A 439 -7.55 -24.76 -5.26
N LEU A 440 -8.46 -24.43 -6.18
CA LEU A 440 -9.39 -23.30 -6.01
C LEU A 440 -10.52 -23.60 -4.99
N ASP A 441 -10.96 -24.85 -4.89
CA ASP A 441 -11.95 -25.29 -3.90
C ASP A 441 -11.42 -25.16 -2.45
N ASP A 442 -10.09 -25.24 -2.25
CA ASP A 442 -9.45 -25.12 -0.93
C ASP A 442 -8.73 -23.77 -0.74
N SER A 443 -7.56 -23.56 -1.35
CA SER A 443 -6.68 -22.40 -1.08
C SER A 443 -7.34 -21.04 -1.36
N MET A 444 -7.97 -20.87 -2.54
CA MET A 444 -8.67 -19.62 -2.88
C MET A 444 -9.88 -19.40 -1.97
N THR A 445 -10.67 -20.46 -1.74
CA THR A 445 -11.86 -20.44 -0.89
C THR A 445 -11.50 -20.12 0.57
N TYR A 446 -10.36 -20.60 1.07
CA TYR A 446 -9.82 -20.29 2.39
C TYR A 446 -9.37 -18.83 2.51
N GLN A 447 -8.69 -18.27 1.50
CA GLN A 447 -8.31 -16.85 1.48
C GLN A 447 -9.55 -15.94 1.43
N ALA A 448 -10.57 -16.28 0.62
CA ALA A 448 -11.84 -15.55 0.59
C ALA A 448 -12.52 -15.50 1.97
N ARG A 449 -12.57 -16.64 2.68
CA ARG A 449 -13.12 -16.70 4.05
C ARG A 449 -12.34 -15.88 5.06
N ARG A 450 -11.01 -15.76 4.90
CA ARG A 450 -10.18 -14.86 5.73
C ARG A 450 -10.46 -13.37 5.45
N LEU A 451 -10.97 -13.03 4.25
CA LEU A 451 -11.49 -11.71 3.90
C LEU A 451 -12.98 -11.52 4.28
N GLY A 452 -13.60 -12.50 4.95
CA GLY A 452 -15.01 -12.45 5.34
C GLY A 452 -16.01 -12.64 4.21
N ARG A 453 -15.60 -13.31 3.11
CA ARG A 453 -16.43 -13.62 1.94
C ARG A 453 -16.55 -15.13 1.76
N ASP A 454 -17.70 -15.61 1.28
CA ASP A 454 -17.80 -16.94 0.65
C ASP A 454 -17.71 -16.75 -0.86
N GLN A 455 -16.67 -17.34 -1.45
CA GLN A 455 -16.38 -17.32 -2.88
C GLN A 455 -15.79 -18.67 -3.27
N ASN A 456 -16.39 -19.33 -4.26
CA ASN A 456 -15.94 -20.59 -4.83
C ASN A 456 -15.86 -20.43 -6.34
N ALA A 457 -14.81 -20.94 -6.96
CA ALA A 457 -14.70 -20.89 -8.41
C ALA A 457 -15.74 -21.83 -9.06
N THR A 458 -16.28 -21.46 -10.21
CA THR A 458 -16.95 -22.45 -11.08
C THR A 458 -15.92 -23.03 -12.02
N VAL A 459 -15.89 -24.36 -12.17
CA VAL A 459 -14.97 -25.07 -13.08
C VAL A 459 -15.76 -26.05 -13.93
N LEU A 460 -15.69 -25.90 -15.25
CA LEU A 460 -16.41 -26.71 -16.24
C LEU A 460 -15.46 -27.11 -17.37
N GLY A 461 -15.57 -28.36 -17.82
CA GLY A 461 -14.72 -28.93 -18.85
C GLY A 461 -14.55 -30.43 -18.64
N ASP A 462 -13.67 -31.04 -19.41
CA ASP A 462 -13.17 -32.39 -19.14
C ASP A 462 -12.17 -32.33 -17.97
N PRO A 463 -12.38 -33.06 -16.84
CA PRO A 463 -11.49 -33.01 -15.68
C PRO A 463 -10.03 -33.38 -16.00
N ASP A 464 -9.84 -34.28 -16.97
CA ASP A 464 -8.54 -34.83 -17.35
C ASP A 464 -7.81 -33.95 -18.39
N ALA A 465 -8.40 -32.79 -18.77
CA ALA A 465 -7.79 -31.90 -19.76
C ALA A 465 -6.63 -31.08 -19.17
N VAL A 466 -5.46 -31.18 -19.81
CA VAL A 466 -4.25 -30.43 -19.44
C VAL A 466 -4.39 -28.93 -19.76
N LEU A 467 -4.34 -28.11 -18.73
CA LEU A 467 -4.39 -26.65 -18.83
C LEU A 467 -3.02 -26.05 -19.18
N THR A 468 -1.95 -26.60 -18.63
CA THR A 468 -0.55 -26.39 -19.02
C THR A 468 0.31 -27.54 -18.48
N HIS A 469 1.56 -27.66 -18.95
CA HIS A 469 2.53 -28.55 -18.32
C HIS A 469 3.25 -27.78 -17.21
N SER A 470 3.28 -28.35 -16.01
CA SER A 470 4.03 -27.84 -14.87
C SER A 470 5.53 -28.03 -15.14
N LYS A 471 6.27 -26.93 -15.15
CA LYS A 471 7.73 -26.94 -15.15
C LYS A 471 8.17 -27.01 -13.68
N ASN A 472 8.08 -28.21 -13.09
CA ASN A 472 8.50 -28.48 -11.70
C ASN A 472 10.03 -28.55 -11.54
#